data_AF-A0A4P7QWS5-F1
#
_entry.id   AF-A0A4P7QWS5-F1
#
_cell.length_a   1.000
_cell.length_b   1.000
_cell.length_c   1.000
_cell.angle_alpha   90.00
_cell.angle_beta   90.00
_cell.angle_gamma   90.00
#
_symmetry.space_group_name_H-M   'P 1'
#
loop_
_entity.id
_entity.type
_entity.pdbx_description
1 polymer ?
#
loop_
_entity_poly.entity_id
_entity_poly.type
_entity_poly.pdbx_seq_one_letter_code
_entity_poly.pdbx_strand_id
1 'polypeptide(L)'
;MTKPHPHKSAPKPKPNAKTFGINALSIGAAAIGLGGALLAVFLRSKANPAEHAAPDLALDKPRPGATDRAPDAFRPDPTAVPTKAERESLRPATGPAPSFAADRGSTLG
;
A
#
# COMPACT_ATOMS: atom_id res chain seq x y z
N MET A 1 25.90 77.19 29.03
CA MET A 1 25.27 75.92 29.49
C MET A 1 23.95 75.74 28.77
N THR A 2 23.91 74.93 27.72
CA THR A 2 22.70 74.64 26.92
C THR A 2 22.12 73.29 27.36
N LYS A 3 20.81 73.26 27.68
CA LYS A 3 20.09 72.04 28.08
C LYS A 3 19.86 71.12 26.86
N PRO A 4 19.96 69.78 26.98
CA PRO A 4 19.55 68.89 25.90
C PRO A 4 18.03 68.71 25.86
N HIS A 5 17.47 68.64 24.66
CA HIS A 5 16.06 68.30 24.42
C HIS A 5 15.84 66.78 24.51
N PRO A 6 14.69 66.30 25.04
CA PRO A 6 14.42 64.87 25.12
C PRO A 6 14.03 64.29 23.76
N HIS A 7 14.71 63.22 23.35
CA HIS A 7 14.33 62.41 22.19
C HIS A 7 13.01 61.67 22.48
N LYS A 8 11.98 61.89 21.65
CA LYS A 8 10.76 61.07 21.63
C LYS A 8 11.09 59.68 21.05
N SER A 9 10.82 58.63 21.81
CA SER A 9 10.90 57.24 21.35
C SER A 9 9.80 56.93 20.32
N ALA A 10 10.17 56.31 19.20
CA ALA A 10 9.25 55.88 18.15
C ALA A 10 8.26 54.80 18.65
N PRO A 11 7.01 54.76 18.14
CA PRO A 11 6.02 53.76 18.54
C PRO A 11 6.41 52.38 18.02
N LYS A 12 6.37 51.37 18.91
CA LYS A 12 6.60 49.96 18.56
C LYS A 12 5.45 49.45 17.66
N PRO A 13 5.73 48.62 16.65
CA PRO A 13 4.70 48.08 15.76
C PRO A 13 3.75 47.16 16.54
N LYS A 14 2.44 47.42 16.43
CA LYS A 14 1.40 46.58 17.04
C LYS A 14 1.20 45.32 16.17
N PRO A 15 1.11 44.12 16.76
CA PRO A 15 0.89 42.89 16.00
C PRO A 15 -0.50 42.88 15.34
N ASN A 16 -0.53 42.59 14.04
CA ASN A 16 -1.76 42.50 13.26
C ASN A 16 -2.50 41.18 13.57
N ALA A 17 -3.62 41.27 14.28
CA ALA A 17 -4.41 40.11 14.74
C ALA A 17 -4.91 39.19 13.60
N LYS A 18 -5.04 39.71 12.38
CA LYS A 18 -5.48 38.94 11.20
C LYS A 18 -4.46 37.89 10.74
N THR A 19 -3.16 38.14 10.92
CA THR A 19 -2.09 37.21 10.54
C THR A 19 -1.91 36.10 11.57
N PHE A 20 -2.24 36.36 12.84
CA PHE A 20 -2.13 35.37 13.91
C PHE A 20 -3.21 34.28 13.81
N GLY A 21 -4.44 34.65 13.41
CA GLY A 21 -5.55 33.69 13.24
C GLY A 21 -5.33 32.68 12.11
N ILE A 22 -4.73 33.10 11.00
CA ILE A 22 -4.46 32.23 9.85
C ILE A 22 -3.34 31.22 10.19
N ASN A 23 -2.29 31.67 10.87
CA ASN A 23 -1.18 30.80 11.27
C ASN A 23 -1.61 29.78 12.32
N ALA A 24 -2.43 30.16 13.31
CA ALA A 24 -2.94 29.24 14.33
C ALA A 24 -3.84 28.14 13.73
N LEU A 25 -4.69 28.48 12.75
CA LEU A 25 -5.56 27.51 12.07
C LEU A 25 -4.75 26.49 11.25
N SER A 26 -3.69 26.95 10.57
CA SER A 26 -2.82 26.11 9.75
C SER A 26 -2.00 25.09 10.57
N ILE A 27 -1.53 25.50 11.75
CA ILE A 27 -0.79 24.62 12.67
C ILE A 27 -1.73 23.56 13.26
N GLY A 28 -2.97 23.93 13.61
CA GLY A 28 -3.98 22.99 14.07
C GLY A 28 -4.34 21.93 13.01
N ALA A 29 -4.56 22.36 11.76
CA ALA A 29 -4.88 21.46 10.65
C ALA A 29 -3.71 20.52 10.29
N ALA A 30 -2.47 21.03 10.26
CA ALA A 30 -1.28 20.23 9.98
C ALA A 30 -1.03 19.17 11.08
N ALA A 31 -1.23 19.51 12.35
CA ALA A 31 -1.08 18.57 13.46
C ALA A 31 -2.12 17.44 13.43
N ILE A 32 -3.38 17.74 13.10
CA ILE A 32 -4.44 16.74 12.96
C ILE A 32 -4.18 15.83 11.76
N GLY A 33 -3.77 16.38 10.62
CA GLY A 33 -3.45 15.61 9.42
C GLY A 33 -2.30 14.63 9.62
N LEU A 34 -1.19 15.10 10.22
CA LEU A 34 -0.03 14.26 10.50
C LEU A 34 -0.32 13.24 11.61
N GLY A 35 -0.95 13.67 12.70
CA GLY A 35 -1.31 12.78 13.81
C GLY A 35 -2.29 11.69 13.39
N GLY A 36 -3.30 12.02 12.58
CA GLY A 36 -4.25 11.06 12.04
C GLY A 36 -3.60 10.04 11.10
N ALA A 37 -2.69 10.49 10.23
CA ALA A 37 -1.95 9.59 9.33
C ALA A 37 -1.03 8.61 10.10
N LEU A 38 -0.30 9.11 11.10
CA LEU A 38 0.57 8.27 11.94
C LEU A 38 -0.24 7.27 12.77
N LEU A 39 -1.40 7.69 13.32
CA LEU A 39 -2.30 6.80 14.05
C LEU A 39 -2.90 5.72 13.13
N ALA A 40 -3.28 6.08 11.90
CA ALA A 40 -3.83 5.13 10.93
C ALA A 40 -2.78 4.07 10.52
N VAL A 41 -1.53 4.47 10.28
CA VAL A 41 -0.43 3.53 10.01
C VAL A 41 -0.19 2.61 11.21
N PHE A 42 -0.19 3.16 12.43
CA PHE A 42 -0.02 2.38 13.65
C PHE A 42 -1.14 1.34 13.83
N LEU A 43 -2.40 1.73 13.66
CA LEU A 43 -3.55 0.82 13.76
C LEU A 43 -3.55 -0.25 12.63
N ARG A 44 -3.14 0.11 11.41
CA ARG A 44 -2.98 -0.83 10.29
C ARG A 44 -1.86 -1.85 10.55
N SER A 45 -0.80 -1.44 11.22
CA SER A 45 0.36 -2.29 11.51
C SER A 45 0.13 -3.29 12.65
N LYS A 46 -0.98 -3.15 13.38
CA LYS A 46 -1.32 -4.06 14.47
C LYS A 46 -1.77 -5.39 13.87
N ALA A 47 -0.93 -6.42 14.02
CA ALA A 47 -1.18 -7.76 13.54
C ALA A 47 -2.57 -8.25 14.00
N ASN A 48 -3.35 -8.78 13.07
CA ASN A 48 -4.69 -9.26 13.34
C ASN A 48 -4.57 -10.56 14.16
N PRO A 49 -5.13 -10.65 15.38
CA PRO A 49 -4.97 -11.83 16.23
C PRO A 49 -5.65 -13.09 15.67
N ALA A 50 -6.48 -12.94 14.64
CA ALA A 50 -7.12 -14.02 13.90
C ALA A 50 -6.26 -14.59 12.75
N GLU A 51 -5.11 -13.98 12.46
CA GLU A 51 -4.19 -14.47 11.44
C GLU A 51 -3.24 -15.49 12.06
N HIS A 52 -3.28 -16.73 11.56
CA HIS A 52 -2.29 -17.73 11.92
C HIS A 52 -0.93 -17.31 11.37
N ALA A 53 0.13 -17.55 12.15
CA ALA A 53 1.48 -17.44 11.61
C ALA A 53 1.55 -18.31 10.35
N ALA A 54 2.10 -17.75 9.27
CA ALA A 54 2.47 -18.47 8.05
C ALA A 54 4.00 -18.54 8.00
N PRO A 55 4.65 -19.42 8.80
CA PRO A 55 6.09 -19.46 8.89
C PRO A 55 6.72 -19.72 7.52
N ASP A 56 6.09 -20.52 6.67
CA ASP A 56 6.51 -20.85 5.31
C ASP A 56 6.60 -19.66 4.35
N LEU A 57 5.79 -18.62 4.58
CA LEU A 57 5.76 -17.40 3.78
C LEU A 57 6.54 -16.23 4.40
N ALA A 58 7.23 -16.47 5.52
CA ALA A 58 8.01 -15.45 6.20
C ALA A 58 9.10 -14.87 5.27
N LEU A 59 9.26 -13.55 5.31
CA LEU A 59 10.12 -12.80 4.37
C LEU A 59 11.60 -13.19 4.42
N ASP A 60 12.04 -13.69 5.57
CA ASP A 60 13.38 -14.17 5.89
C ASP A 60 13.67 -15.58 5.38
N LYS A 61 12.66 -16.32 4.90
CA LYS A 61 12.88 -17.66 4.36
C LYS A 61 13.52 -17.62 2.97
N PRO A 62 14.52 -18.48 2.71
CA PRO A 62 15.07 -18.66 1.38
C PRO A 62 13.95 -19.17 0.46
N ARG A 63 13.66 -18.40 -0.60
CA ARG A 63 12.75 -18.83 -1.65
C ARG A 63 13.52 -19.72 -2.63
N PRO A 64 12.87 -20.76 -3.20
CA PRO A 64 13.47 -21.54 -4.26
C PRO A 64 13.96 -20.64 -5.39
N GLY A 65 15.26 -20.68 -5.65
CA GLY A 65 15.88 -19.95 -6.76
C GLY A 65 15.61 -20.62 -8.11
N ALA A 66 15.97 -19.96 -9.21
CA ALA A 66 15.83 -20.53 -10.56
C ALA A 66 16.58 -21.86 -10.75
N THR A 67 17.61 -22.11 -9.94
CA THR A 67 18.41 -23.34 -9.93
C THR A 67 17.91 -24.37 -8.93
N ASP A 68 16.93 -24.03 -8.09
CA ASP A 68 16.39 -24.88 -7.03
C ASP A 68 15.32 -25.81 -7.61
N ARG A 69 15.73 -26.58 -8.62
CA ARG A 69 14.88 -27.58 -9.27
C ARG A 69 14.54 -28.68 -8.26
N ALA A 70 13.37 -29.28 -8.41
CA ALA A 70 12.97 -30.47 -7.67
C ALA A 70 14.08 -31.54 -7.69
N PRO A 71 14.19 -32.41 -6.67
CA PRO A 71 15.14 -33.52 -6.67
C PRO A 71 15.01 -34.37 -7.93
N ASP A 72 16.10 -34.97 -8.40
CA ASP A 72 16.13 -35.65 -9.72
C ASP A 72 15.03 -36.70 -9.89
N ALA A 73 14.70 -37.44 -8.83
CA ALA A 73 13.65 -38.46 -8.84
C ALA A 73 12.22 -37.90 -9.08
N PHE A 74 12.00 -36.61 -8.82
CA PHE A 74 10.71 -35.93 -9.02
C PHE A 74 10.73 -34.99 -10.23
N ARG A 75 11.84 -34.95 -10.98
CA ARG A 75 11.89 -34.19 -12.22
C ARG A 75 11.09 -34.97 -13.28
N PRO A 76 10.20 -34.33 -14.04
CA PRO A 76 9.64 -34.95 -15.22
C PRO A 76 10.79 -35.27 -16.18
N ASP A 77 10.75 -36.46 -16.78
CA ASP A 77 11.75 -36.88 -17.76
C ASP A 77 11.74 -35.90 -18.95
N PRO A 78 12.85 -35.19 -19.22
CA PRO A 78 12.90 -34.22 -20.31
C PRO A 78 12.89 -34.88 -21.69
N THR A 79 13.11 -36.20 -21.76
CA THR A 79 13.15 -36.98 -23.00
C THR A 79 11.85 -37.74 -23.28
N ALA A 80 10.91 -37.74 -22.33
CA ALA A 80 9.61 -38.36 -22.52
C ALA A 80 8.81 -37.61 -23.60
N VAL A 81 8.60 -38.25 -24.75
CA VAL A 81 7.77 -37.72 -25.83
C VAL A 81 6.34 -38.24 -25.65
N PRO A 82 5.33 -37.37 -25.44
CA PRO A 82 3.95 -37.81 -25.32
C PRO A 82 3.48 -38.52 -26.60
N THR A 83 2.74 -39.62 -26.43
CA THR A 83 2.13 -40.38 -27.53
C THR A 83 1.09 -39.56 -28.29
N LYS A 84 0.71 -40.01 -29.49
CA LYS A 84 -0.33 -39.32 -30.28
C LYS A 84 -1.67 -39.22 -29.53
N ALA A 85 -2.05 -40.25 -28.79
CA ALA A 85 -3.30 -40.28 -28.03
C ALA A 85 -3.27 -39.30 -26.85
N GLU A 86 -2.17 -39.25 -26.10
CA GLU A 86 -1.99 -38.30 -25.00
C GLU A 86 -2.03 -36.86 -25.51
N ARG A 87 -1.35 -36.57 -26.63
CA ARG A 87 -1.41 -35.24 -27.26
C ARG A 87 -2.81 -34.85 -27.68
N GLU A 88 -3.59 -35.78 -28.22
CA GLU A 88 -4.97 -35.54 -28.63
C GLU A 88 -5.88 -35.28 -27.43
N SER A 89 -5.69 -36.01 -26.31
CA SER A 89 -6.44 -35.77 -25.07
C SER A 89 -6.13 -34.43 -24.40
N LEU A 90 -4.92 -33.91 -24.60
CA LEU A 90 -4.48 -32.61 -24.09
C LEU A 90 -4.80 -31.46 -25.05
N ARG A 91 -5.45 -31.75 -26.19
CA ARG A 91 -5.86 -30.71 -27.13
C ARG A 91 -6.80 -29.75 -26.39
N PRO A 92 -6.52 -28.44 -26.39
CA PRO A 92 -7.42 -27.46 -25.82
C PRO A 92 -8.83 -27.69 -26.38
N ALA A 93 -9.84 -27.61 -25.53
CA ALA A 93 -11.23 -27.67 -25.97
C ALA A 93 -11.53 -26.38 -26.77
N THR A 94 -11.14 -26.35 -28.05
CA THR A 94 -11.35 -25.23 -28.97
C THR A 94 -12.81 -25.11 -29.42
N GLY A 95 -13.75 -25.52 -28.58
CA GLY A 95 -15.15 -25.16 -28.74
C GLY A 95 -15.32 -23.65 -28.54
N PRO A 96 -16.51 -23.10 -28.83
CA PRO A 96 -16.83 -21.73 -28.50
C PRO A 96 -16.46 -21.48 -27.04
N ALA A 97 -15.66 -20.45 -26.77
CA ALA A 97 -15.31 -20.10 -25.39
C ALA A 97 -16.61 -19.99 -24.58
N PRO A 98 -16.70 -20.63 -23.39
CA PRO A 98 -17.81 -20.34 -22.51
C PRO A 98 -17.79 -18.83 -22.27
N SER A 99 -18.85 -18.13 -22.65
CA SER A 99 -18.93 -16.70 -22.43
C SER A 99 -18.90 -16.47 -20.92
N PHE A 100 -18.00 -15.60 -20.45
CA PHE A 100 -18.01 -15.11 -19.06
C PHE A 100 -19.22 -14.20 -18.76
N ALA A 101 -20.21 -14.15 -19.66
CA ALA A 101 -21.49 -13.49 -19.44
C ALA A 101 -22.34 -14.37 -18.52
N ALA A 102 -21.89 -14.53 -17.27
CA ALA A 102 -22.82 -14.76 -16.20
C ALA A 102 -23.73 -13.53 -16.16
N ASP A 103 -25.00 -13.74 -16.48
CA ASP A 103 -26.09 -12.87 -16.09
C ASP A 103 -26.01 -12.71 -14.56
N ARG A 104 -25.27 -11.70 -14.11
CA ARG A 104 -25.22 -11.30 -12.70
C ARG A 104 -26.56 -10.65 -12.40
N GLY A 105 -27.55 -11.50 -12.16
CA GLY A 105 -28.85 -11.18 -11.56
C GLY A 105 -29.36 -9.79 -11.88
N SER A 106 -30.17 -9.67 -12.94
CA SER A 106 -31.24 -8.69 -12.95
C SER A 106 -32.13 -8.90 -11.73
N THR A 107 -31.82 -8.19 -10.65
CA THR A 107 -32.71 -8.01 -9.51
C THR A 107 -32.98 -6.51 -9.36
N LEU A 108 -34.19 -6.13 -9.76
CA LEU A 108 -34.96 -4.95 -9.37
C LEU A 108 -34.59 -3.60 -10.01
N GLY A 109 -35.53 -3.13 -10.84
CA GLY A 109 -35.78 -1.74 -11.22
C GLY A 109 -37.20 -1.64 -11.76
#